data_AF-A0A642V4D4-F1
#
_entry.id   AF-A0A642V4D4-F1
#
_cell.length_a   1.000
_cell.length_b   1.000
_cell.length_c   1.000
_cell.angle_alpha   90.00
_cell.angle_beta   90.00
_cell.angle_gamma   90.00
#
_symmetry.space_group_name_H-M   'P 1'
#
loop_
_entity.id
_entity.type
_entity.pdbx_description
1 polymer ?
#
loop_
_entity_poly.entity_id
_entity_poly.type
_entity_poly.pdbx_seq_one_letter_code
_entity_poly.pdbx_strand_id
1 'polypeptide(L)'
;MNVKTLTRDLQRVFTNSVILYQDDFYLSDSDIPVASNGLQDWDCPEAFDFEYMKWVLEHAKEHGKLPEKFKSLEETQTLGPTSASEEDIDKIKSSLPDDNKNQQFVLVDGIMLFHASSPLIDLFDVKLMLRAPYAELKKRREAREGYATLEGFWTDPPGYFDQIVWPGYVNNHKHLFINENVEEQLHPQFSALNVPQDIHWPPHKVLQWAVDRINF
;
A
#
# COMPACT_ATOMS: atom_id res chain seq x y z
N MET A 1 0.26 10.28 7.31
CA MET A 1 -0.81 9.87 6.37
C MET A 1 -0.67 8.37 6.12
N ASN A 2 -1.77 7.64 5.92
CA ASN A 2 -1.75 6.19 5.64
C ASN A 2 -1.75 5.94 4.12
N VAL A 3 -1.30 4.75 3.69
CA VAL A 3 -1.22 4.35 2.27
C VAL A 3 -2.59 4.41 1.60
N LYS A 4 -3.60 3.69 2.13
CA LYS A 4 -5.00 3.74 1.65
C LYS A 4 -5.57 5.14 1.49
N THR A 5 -5.26 6.05 2.41
CA THR A 5 -5.72 7.45 2.34
C THR A 5 -5.11 8.17 1.14
N LEU A 6 -3.81 8.00 0.90
CA LEU A 6 -3.14 8.57 -0.27
C LEU A 6 -3.69 7.98 -1.56
N THR A 7 -3.85 6.66 -1.64
CA THR A 7 -4.36 5.97 -2.83
C THR A 7 -5.74 6.50 -3.23
N ARG A 8 -6.61 6.76 -2.26
CA ARG A 8 -7.94 7.34 -2.53
C ARG A 8 -7.89 8.81 -2.93
N ASP A 9 -7.00 9.60 -2.33
CA ASP A 9 -6.78 10.97 -2.77
C ASP A 9 -6.18 11.01 -4.21
N LEU A 10 -5.31 10.05 -4.56
CA LEU A 10 -4.81 9.88 -5.93
C LEU A 10 -5.92 9.47 -6.90
N GLN A 11 -6.81 8.56 -6.53
CA GLN A 11 -7.96 8.18 -7.37
C GLN A 11 -8.89 9.37 -7.62
N ARG A 12 -9.06 10.25 -6.61
CA ARG A 12 -9.80 11.51 -6.79
C ARG A 12 -9.14 12.42 -7.81
N VAL A 13 -7.80 12.48 -7.85
CA VAL A 13 -7.03 13.29 -8.81
C VAL A 13 -7.04 12.66 -10.21
N PHE A 14 -6.69 11.38 -10.32
CA PHE A 14 -6.63 10.62 -11.56
C PHE A 14 -7.95 9.90 -11.80
N THR A 15 -8.94 10.60 -12.34
CA THR A 15 -10.32 10.09 -12.42
C THR A 15 -10.50 8.89 -13.35
N ASN A 16 -9.59 8.67 -14.31
CA ASN A 16 -9.57 7.46 -15.12
C ASN A 16 -8.65 6.40 -14.49
N SER A 17 -9.02 5.96 -13.28
CA SER A 17 -8.23 5.00 -12.53
C SER A 17 -9.05 3.89 -11.88
N VAL A 18 -8.37 2.78 -11.61
CA VAL A 18 -8.87 1.67 -10.78
C VAL A 18 -7.89 1.44 -9.64
N ILE A 19 -8.38 0.99 -8.49
CA ILE A 19 -7.54 0.62 -7.34
C ILE A 19 -7.53 -0.90 -7.22
N LEU A 20 -6.35 -1.47 -7.00
CA LEU A 20 -6.12 -2.85 -6.60
C LEU A 20 -5.54 -2.86 -5.18
N TYR A 21 -6.32 -3.30 -4.21
CA TYR A 21 -5.84 -3.43 -2.83
C TYR A 21 -5.23 -4.82 -2.62
N GLN A 22 -4.03 -4.87 -2.05
CA GLN A 22 -3.38 -6.12 -1.67
C GLN A 22 -4.22 -6.92 -0.65
N ASP A 23 -4.98 -6.23 0.19
CA ASP A 23 -5.85 -6.86 1.19
C ASP A 23 -6.96 -7.74 0.56
N ASP A 24 -7.32 -7.51 -0.70
CA ASP A 24 -8.24 -8.41 -1.44
C ASP A 24 -7.63 -9.79 -1.75
N PHE A 25 -6.34 -9.97 -1.48
CA PHE A 25 -5.57 -11.18 -1.78
C PHE A 25 -5.08 -11.90 -0.52
N TYR A 26 -5.56 -11.53 0.67
CA TYR A 26 -5.33 -12.36 1.85
C TYR A 26 -5.87 -13.78 1.64
N LEU A 27 -5.15 -14.77 2.17
CA LEU A 27 -5.64 -16.13 2.30
C LEU A 27 -6.79 -16.22 3.31
N SER A 28 -7.46 -17.36 3.35
CA SER A 28 -8.48 -17.62 4.37
C SER A 28 -7.87 -17.57 5.77
N ASP A 29 -8.64 -17.20 6.79
CA ASP A 29 -8.18 -17.12 8.17
C ASP A 29 -7.50 -18.43 8.63
N SER A 30 -7.99 -19.58 8.15
CA SER A 30 -7.41 -20.90 8.48
C SER A 30 -6.07 -21.21 7.79
N ASP A 31 -5.77 -20.51 6.70
CA ASP A 31 -4.55 -20.66 5.90
C ASP A 31 -3.47 -19.62 6.26
N ILE A 32 -3.78 -18.65 7.13
CA ILE A 32 -2.80 -17.67 7.58
C ILE A 32 -1.65 -18.37 8.32
N PRO A 33 -0.38 -18.10 7.95
CA PRO A 33 0.78 -18.68 8.60
C PRO A 33 0.80 -18.42 10.10
N VAL A 34 1.41 -19.33 10.86
CA VAL A 34 1.59 -19.17 12.31
C VAL A 34 3.08 -18.97 12.60
N ALA A 35 3.42 -17.84 13.21
CA ALA A 35 4.78 -17.53 13.63
C ALA A 35 5.24 -18.46 14.76
N SER A 36 6.56 -18.47 15.02
CA SER A 36 7.16 -19.36 16.03
C SER A 36 6.65 -19.15 17.45
N ASN A 37 6.04 -18.00 17.74
CA ASN A 37 5.42 -17.68 19.04
C ASN A 37 3.95 -18.14 19.13
N GLY A 38 3.42 -18.80 18.09
CA GLY A 38 2.05 -19.34 18.05
C GLY A 38 0.98 -18.34 17.62
N LEU A 39 1.36 -17.11 17.24
CA LEU A 39 0.42 -16.12 16.71
C LEU A 39 0.30 -16.26 15.19
N GLN A 40 -0.90 -16.04 14.65
CA GLN A 40 -1.08 -15.91 13.20
C GLN A 40 -0.32 -14.69 12.69
N ASP A 41 0.39 -14.83 11.57
CA ASP A 41 1.19 -13.77 10.96
C ASP A 41 0.49 -13.24 9.70
N TRP A 42 -0.36 -12.24 9.90
CA TRP A 42 -1.02 -11.53 8.81
C TRP A 42 -0.10 -10.54 8.09
N ASP A 43 1.11 -10.29 8.59
CA ASP A 43 1.99 -9.22 8.10
C ASP A 43 3.26 -9.81 7.41
N CYS A 44 3.08 -10.97 6.75
CA CYS A 44 4.11 -11.68 5.98
C CYS A 44 3.68 -11.95 4.53
N PRO A 45 4.62 -12.15 3.58
CA PRO A 45 4.28 -12.44 2.19
C PRO A 45 3.40 -13.68 2.01
N GLU A 46 3.61 -14.69 2.85
CA GLU A 46 2.89 -15.97 2.81
C GLU A 46 1.42 -15.85 3.21
N ALA A 47 0.99 -14.72 3.77
CA ALA A 47 -0.42 -14.44 4.06
C ALA A 47 -1.23 -14.04 2.81
N PHE A 48 -0.59 -13.85 1.65
CA PHE A 48 -1.22 -13.35 0.43
C PHE A 48 -1.09 -14.32 -0.75
N ASP A 49 -2.13 -14.40 -1.58
CA ASP A 49 -2.09 -15.03 -2.89
C ASP A 49 -1.47 -14.07 -3.94
N PHE A 50 -0.14 -13.97 -3.92
CA PHE A 50 0.60 -13.12 -4.87
C PHE A 50 0.52 -13.59 -6.32
N GLU A 51 0.30 -14.88 -6.57
CA GLU A 51 0.15 -15.40 -7.92
C GLU A 51 -1.18 -14.93 -8.53
N TYR A 52 -2.26 -14.98 -7.75
CA TYR A 52 -3.53 -14.41 -8.17
C TYR A 52 -3.47 -12.90 -8.30
N MET A 53 -2.83 -12.20 -7.35
CA MET A 53 -2.62 -10.75 -7.42
C MET A 53 -1.86 -10.34 -8.69
N LYS A 54 -0.79 -11.07 -9.01
CA LYS A 54 -0.01 -10.86 -10.22
C LYS A 54 -0.85 -11.04 -11.47
N TRP A 55 -1.64 -12.12 -11.56
CA TRP A 55 -2.53 -12.35 -12.69
C TRP A 55 -3.55 -11.22 -12.88
N VAL A 56 -4.14 -10.71 -11.79
CA VAL A 56 -5.06 -9.56 -11.84
C VAL A 56 -4.36 -8.30 -12.35
N LEU A 57 -3.15 -8.04 -11.85
CA LEU A 57 -2.37 -6.86 -12.22
C LEU A 57 -1.90 -6.92 -13.69
N GLU A 58 -1.45 -8.07 -14.17
CA GLU A 58 -1.08 -8.29 -15.58
C GLU A 58 -2.26 -8.05 -16.50
N HIS A 59 -3.45 -8.58 -16.16
CA HIS A 59 -4.66 -8.30 -16.92
C HIS A 59 -4.99 -6.80 -16.94
N ALA A 60 -4.87 -6.13 -15.79
CA ALA A 60 -5.11 -4.68 -15.69
C ALA A 60 -4.11 -3.88 -16.52
N LYS A 61 -2.85 -4.31 -16.60
CA LYS A 61 -1.82 -3.65 -17.43
C LYS A 61 -2.08 -3.84 -18.93
N GLU A 62 -2.56 -5.00 -19.34
CA GLU A 62 -2.86 -5.30 -20.74
C GLU A 62 -4.17 -4.64 -21.24
N HIS A 63 -5.21 -4.63 -20.40
CA HIS A 63 -6.57 -4.20 -20.80
C HIS A 63 -6.96 -2.84 -20.24
N GLY A 64 -6.13 -2.27 -19.37
CA GLY A 64 -6.39 -1.06 -18.62
C GLY A 64 -7.41 -1.22 -17.47
N LYS A 65 -8.22 -2.27 -17.47
CA LYS A 65 -9.27 -2.53 -16.46
C LYS A 65 -9.01 -3.83 -15.68
N LEU A 66 -9.51 -3.87 -14.45
CA LEU A 66 -9.54 -5.10 -13.66
C LEU A 66 -10.38 -6.19 -14.35
N PRO A 67 -10.06 -7.48 -14.18
CA PRO A 67 -10.85 -8.57 -14.72
C PRO A 67 -12.30 -8.54 -14.21
N GLU A 68 -13.27 -8.87 -15.05
CA GLU A 68 -14.70 -8.80 -14.68
C GLU A 68 -15.07 -9.72 -13.50
N LYS A 69 -14.35 -10.86 -13.39
CA LYS A 69 -14.50 -11.83 -12.30
C LYS A 69 -13.88 -11.36 -10.99
N PHE A 70 -12.96 -10.39 -11.01
CA PHE A 70 -12.38 -9.83 -9.80
C PHE A 70 -13.41 -8.90 -9.13
N LYS A 71 -13.59 -9.08 -7.82
CA LYS A 71 -14.45 -8.25 -6.98
C LYS A 71 -13.63 -7.85 -5.76
N SER A 72 -13.40 -6.54 -5.62
CA SER A 72 -12.73 -6.01 -4.44
C SER A 72 -13.70 -6.01 -3.27
N LEU A 73 -13.34 -6.72 -2.20
CA LEU A 73 -14.05 -6.67 -0.93
C LEU A 73 -13.65 -5.38 -0.20
N GLU A 74 -12.39 -5.01 -0.26
CA GLU A 74 -11.85 -3.82 0.37
C GLU A 74 -12.55 -2.55 -0.12
N GLU A 75 -12.76 -2.39 -1.44
CA GLU A 75 -13.47 -1.24 -1.99
C GLU A 75 -14.91 -1.12 -1.43
N THR A 76 -15.58 -2.25 -1.18
CA THR A 76 -16.95 -2.25 -0.61
C THR A 76 -16.99 -1.95 0.88
N GLN A 77 -15.91 -2.25 1.61
CA GLN A 77 -15.78 -2.03 3.05
C GLN A 77 -15.17 -0.65 3.35
N THR A 78 -14.51 -0.03 2.37
CA THR A 78 -13.81 1.24 2.53
C THR A 78 -14.76 2.43 2.39
N LEU A 79 -15.46 2.74 3.47
CA LEU A 79 -15.88 4.12 3.78
C LEU A 79 -14.77 4.81 4.59
N GLY A 80 -13.56 4.86 4.05
CA GLY A 80 -12.43 5.47 4.75
C GLY A 80 -12.44 7.01 4.68
N PRO A 81 -11.58 7.70 5.44
CA PRO A 81 -11.34 9.13 5.26
C PRO A 81 -10.42 9.39 4.04
N THR A 82 -10.78 10.38 3.23
CA THR A 82 -9.84 11.13 2.38
C THR A 82 -9.17 12.21 3.22
N SER A 83 -7.97 12.66 2.85
CA SER A 83 -7.22 13.63 3.66
C SER A 83 -7.03 14.99 2.99
N ALA A 84 -7.06 15.04 1.66
CA ALA A 84 -6.99 16.29 0.92
C ALA A 84 -8.36 16.98 0.84
N SER A 85 -8.36 18.30 0.99
CA SER A 85 -9.56 19.12 0.80
C SER A 85 -9.98 19.12 -0.68
N GLU A 86 -11.24 19.46 -0.96
CA GLU A 86 -11.70 19.62 -2.36
C GLU A 86 -10.87 20.71 -3.08
N GLU A 87 -10.52 21.79 -2.39
CA GLU A 87 -9.68 22.86 -2.95
C GLU A 87 -8.29 22.34 -3.37
N ASP A 88 -7.65 21.51 -2.53
CA ASP A 88 -6.36 20.90 -2.87
C ASP A 88 -6.49 19.97 -4.09
N ILE A 89 -7.55 19.17 -4.15
CA ILE A 89 -7.80 18.24 -5.26
C ILE A 89 -8.02 19.00 -6.57
N ASP A 90 -8.88 20.02 -6.56
CA ASP A 90 -9.20 20.82 -7.74
C ASP A 90 -7.98 21.59 -8.25
N LYS A 91 -7.18 22.12 -7.32
CA LYS A 91 -5.91 22.78 -7.66
C LYS A 91 -4.94 21.82 -8.35
N ILE A 92 -4.76 20.62 -7.80
CA ILE A 92 -3.86 19.60 -8.37
C ILE A 92 -4.36 19.15 -9.74
N LYS A 93 -5.66 18.84 -9.87
CA LYS A 93 -6.29 18.44 -11.15
C LYS A 93 -6.07 19.48 -12.23
N SER A 94 -6.22 20.76 -11.88
CA SER A 94 -6.04 21.87 -12.82
C SER A 94 -4.60 22.02 -13.31
N SER A 95 -3.62 21.45 -12.59
CA SER A 95 -2.21 21.44 -12.98
C SER A 95 -1.77 20.18 -13.74
N LEU A 96 -2.64 19.17 -13.88
CA LEU A 96 -2.27 17.95 -14.60
C LEU A 96 -2.10 18.20 -16.10
N PRO A 97 -1.12 17.56 -16.75
CA PRO A 97 -1.02 17.52 -18.21
C PRO A 97 -2.31 17.01 -18.86
N ASP A 98 -2.64 17.51 -20.06
CA ASP A 98 -3.83 17.06 -20.79
C ASP A 98 -3.79 15.56 -21.14
N ASP A 99 -2.60 15.00 -21.36
CA ASP A 99 -2.40 13.59 -21.68
C ASP A 99 -2.92 12.66 -20.56
N ASN A 100 -2.86 13.10 -19.30
CA ASN A 100 -3.38 12.33 -18.17
C ASN A 100 -4.89 12.10 -18.24
N LYS A 101 -5.64 12.97 -18.95
CA LYS A 101 -7.08 12.82 -19.11
C LYS A 101 -7.44 11.60 -19.97
N ASN A 102 -6.51 11.16 -20.83
CA ASN A 102 -6.71 10.04 -21.74
C ASN A 102 -5.94 8.77 -21.30
N GLN A 103 -5.10 8.87 -20.28
CA GLN A 103 -4.37 7.73 -19.74
C GLN A 103 -5.19 7.00 -18.68
N GLN A 104 -5.04 5.68 -18.62
CA GLN A 104 -5.64 4.85 -17.59
C GLN A 104 -4.60 4.51 -16.52
N PHE A 105 -4.98 4.70 -15.26
CA PHE A 105 -4.09 4.44 -14.12
C PHE A 105 -4.57 3.23 -13.32
N VAL A 106 -3.66 2.33 -13.00
CA VAL A 106 -3.89 1.23 -12.05
C VAL A 106 -3.12 1.58 -10.78
N LEU A 107 -3.85 1.95 -9.73
CA LEU A 107 -3.28 2.26 -8.42
C LEU A 107 -3.21 0.98 -7.61
N VAL A 108 -2.03 0.62 -7.10
CA VAL A 108 -1.85 -0.61 -6.32
C VAL A 108 -1.48 -0.22 -4.88
N ASP A 109 -2.31 -0.64 -3.93
CA ASP A 109 -2.18 -0.33 -2.50
C ASP A 109 -1.82 -1.59 -1.74
N GLY A 110 -0.76 -1.56 -0.92
CA GLY A 110 -0.39 -2.73 -0.14
C GLY A 110 0.81 -2.50 0.77
N ILE A 111 0.90 -3.33 1.81
CA ILE A 111 1.97 -3.29 2.81
C ILE A 111 3.18 -4.16 2.43
N MET A 112 2.97 -5.20 1.62
CA MET A 112 3.98 -6.18 1.22
C MET A 112 4.28 -6.13 -0.30
N LEU A 113 4.10 -4.99 -0.97
CA LEU A 113 4.36 -4.91 -2.43
C LEU A 113 5.86 -4.98 -2.78
N PHE A 114 6.73 -4.53 -1.87
CA PHE A 114 8.17 -4.37 -2.11
C PHE A 114 9.03 -5.31 -1.24
N HIS A 115 8.50 -6.48 -0.86
CA HIS A 115 9.32 -7.49 -0.20
C HIS A 115 10.38 -8.07 -1.16
N ALA A 116 11.45 -8.66 -0.60
CA ALA A 116 12.64 -9.06 -1.37
C ALA A 116 12.40 -10.06 -2.52
N SER A 117 11.28 -10.77 -2.50
CA SER A 117 10.90 -11.77 -3.51
C SER A 117 9.56 -11.44 -4.19
N SER A 118 9.13 -10.18 -4.12
CA SER A 118 7.85 -9.76 -4.70
C SER A 118 7.81 -10.03 -6.20
N PRO A 119 6.80 -10.76 -6.70
CA PRO A 119 6.67 -11.05 -8.11
C PRO A 119 6.03 -9.89 -8.90
N LEU A 120 5.74 -8.76 -8.22
CA LEU A 120 5.00 -7.62 -8.75
C LEU A 120 5.89 -6.42 -9.12
N ILE A 121 7.12 -6.35 -8.58
CA ILE A 121 7.97 -5.13 -8.65
C ILE A 121 8.18 -4.65 -10.09
N ASP A 122 8.41 -5.59 -11.02
CA ASP A 122 8.66 -5.27 -12.43
C ASP A 122 7.41 -4.86 -13.21
N LEU A 123 6.21 -5.08 -12.63
CA LEU A 123 4.95 -4.64 -13.22
C LEU A 123 4.64 -3.17 -12.94
N PHE A 124 5.26 -2.56 -11.93
CA PHE A 124 5.00 -1.17 -11.54
C PHE A 124 5.82 -0.16 -12.33
N ASP A 125 5.15 0.78 -12.99
CA ASP A 125 5.82 1.88 -13.71
C ASP A 125 6.33 2.95 -12.73
N VAL A 126 5.55 3.25 -11.68
CA VAL A 126 5.93 4.17 -10.59
C VAL A 126 5.78 3.47 -9.25
N LYS A 127 6.78 3.63 -8.38
CA LYS A 127 6.84 2.98 -7.05
C LYS A 127 6.93 4.05 -5.98
N LEU A 128 5.97 4.05 -5.06
CA LEU A 128 5.89 4.99 -3.93
C LEU A 128 5.89 4.21 -2.61
N MET A 129 6.73 4.60 -1.65
CA MET A 129 6.77 4.01 -0.32
C MET A 129 6.60 5.10 0.75
N LEU A 130 5.54 4.96 1.55
CA LEU A 130 5.31 5.82 2.72
C LEU A 130 5.97 5.21 3.95
N ARG A 131 6.61 6.06 4.76
CA ARG A 131 7.29 5.66 6.00
C ARG A 131 6.77 6.49 7.16
N ALA A 132 6.85 5.92 8.37
CA ALA A 132 6.64 6.63 9.62
C ALA A 132 7.49 5.97 10.72
N PRO A 133 7.85 6.69 11.80
CA PRO A 133 8.65 6.12 12.87
C PRO A 133 7.92 4.98 13.59
N TYR A 134 8.66 4.00 14.09
CA TYR A 134 8.15 2.88 14.88
C TYR A 134 7.06 3.29 15.90
N ALA A 135 7.33 4.30 16.72
CA ALA A 135 6.41 4.73 17.79
C ALA A 135 5.06 5.24 17.26
N GLU A 136 5.05 5.91 16.10
CA GLU A 136 3.81 6.37 15.47
C GLU A 136 3.03 5.21 14.87
N LEU A 137 3.73 4.28 14.21
CA LEU A 137 3.12 3.09 13.62
C LEU A 137 2.49 2.20 14.69
N LYS A 138 3.22 1.96 15.80
CA LYS A 138 2.72 1.22 16.95
C LYS A 138 1.44 1.83 17.50
N LYS A 139 1.49 3.13 17.82
CA LYS A 139 0.33 3.87 18.33
C LYS A 139 -0.88 3.78 17.39
N ARG A 140 -0.66 3.88 16.07
CA ARG A 140 -1.74 3.78 15.07
C ARG A 140 -2.30 2.36 14.97
N ARG A 141 -1.45 1.32 14.99
CA ARG A 141 -1.88 -0.08 14.91
C ARG A 141 -2.69 -0.46 16.15
N GLU A 142 -2.16 -0.18 17.34
CA GLU A 142 -2.80 -0.53 18.62
C GLU A 142 -4.10 0.25 18.87
N ALA A 143 -4.33 1.36 18.17
CA ALA A 143 -5.58 2.11 18.22
C ALA A 143 -6.68 1.57 17.29
N ARG A 144 -6.40 0.57 16.45
CA ARG A 144 -7.40 -0.05 15.58
C ARG A 144 -8.21 -1.07 16.37
N GLU A 145 -9.53 -1.02 16.24
CA GLU A 145 -10.46 -1.93 16.95
C GLU A 145 -10.39 -3.36 16.41
N GLY A 146 -10.01 -3.52 15.14
CA GLY A 146 -9.78 -4.80 14.48
C GLY A 146 -9.93 -4.68 12.96
N TYR A 147 -10.04 -5.83 12.30
CA TYR A 147 -10.03 -5.99 10.85
C TYR A 147 -11.10 -6.98 10.43
N ALA A 148 -11.87 -6.64 9.40
CA ALA A 148 -12.71 -7.63 8.74
C ALA A 148 -11.80 -8.62 7.99
N THR A 149 -12.08 -9.91 8.14
CA THR A 149 -11.39 -10.98 7.43
C THR A 149 -12.36 -11.71 6.50
N LEU A 150 -11.88 -12.69 5.73
CA LEU A 150 -12.75 -13.48 4.87
C LEU A 150 -13.75 -14.33 5.68
N GLU A 151 -13.36 -14.76 6.88
CA GLU A 151 -14.16 -15.67 7.70
C GLU A 151 -14.73 -15.02 8.98
N GLY A 152 -14.42 -13.73 9.24
CA GLY A 152 -14.97 -13.03 10.39
C GLY A 152 -14.30 -11.69 10.69
N PHE A 153 -13.78 -11.57 11.91
CA PHE A 153 -13.18 -10.35 12.43
C PHE A 153 -11.96 -10.68 13.27
N TRP A 154 -10.83 -10.06 12.95
CA TRP A 154 -9.57 -10.21 13.66
C TRP A 154 -9.28 -8.99 14.53
N THR A 155 -8.88 -9.23 15.78
CA THR A 155 -8.35 -8.20 16.67
C THR A 155 -6.93 -8.60 17.06
N ASP A 156 -5.98 -7.69 16.85
CA ASP A 156 -4.60 -7.90 17.24
C ASP A 156 -4.50 -8.25 18.74
N PRO A 157 -3.90 -9.39 19.12
CA PRO A 157 -3.70 -9.72 20.53
C PRO A 157 -2.69 -8.76 21.19
N PRO A 158 -2.67 -8.67 22.53
CA PRO A 158 -1.71 -7.82 23.23
C PRO A 158 -0.26 -8.07 22.82
N GLY A 159 0.45 -7.01 22.44
CA GLY A 159 1.85 -7.08 22.00
C GLY A 159 2.05 -7.60 20.58
N TYR A 160 0.99 -7.79 19.78
CA TYR A 160 1.07 -8.27 18.39
C TYR A 160 1.97 -7.38 17.52
N PHE A 161 1.91 -6.05 17.71
CA PHE A 161 2.76 -5.14 16.93
C PHE A 161 4.25 -5.40 17.12
N ASP A 162 4.69 -5.59 18.36
CA ASP A 162 6.11 -5.82 18.68
C ASP A 162 6.58 -7.22 18.30
N GLN A 163 5.67 -8.19 18.35
CA GLN A 163 5.98 -9.60 18.17
C GLN A 163 5.85 -10.08 16.73
N ILE A 164 4.98 -9.44 15.94
CA ILE A 164 4.62 -9.86 14.57
C ILE A 164 4.81 -8.70 13.59
N VAL A 165 4.00 -7.64 13.70
CA VAL A 165 3.92 -6.58 12.67
C VAL A 165 5.27 -5.91 12.40
N TRP A 166 5.95 -5.44 13.45
CA TRP A 166 7.22 -4.72 13.28
C TRP A 166 8.37 -5.64 12.83
N PRO A 167 8.60 -6.81 13.46
CA PRO A 167 9.55 -7.79 12.94
C PRO A 167 9.25 -8.19 11.48
N GLY A 168 7.98 -8.40 11.12
CA GLY A 168 7.54 -8.70 9.76
C GLY A 168 7.91 -7.59 8.77
N TYR A 169 7.62 -6.33 9.10
CA TYR A 169 8.04 -5.18 8.30
C TYR A 169 9.56 -5.14 8.11
N VAL A 170 10.33 -5.26 9.20
CA VAL A 170 11.80 -5.24 9.16
C VAL A 170 12.33 -6.37 8.29
N ASN A 171 11.91 -7.61 8.52
CA ASN A 171 12.42 -8.77 7.80
C ASN A 171 12.16 -8.69 6.30
N ASN A 172 10.97 -8.21 5.92
CA ASN A 172 10.57 -8.15 4.52
C ASN A 172 11.14 -6.95 3.76
N HIS A 173 11.50 -5.87 4.44
CA HIS A 173 11.90 -4.61 3.80
C HIS A 173 13.31 -4.13 4.12
N LYS A 174 14.01 -4.70 5.11
CA LYS A 174 15.36 -4.24 5.51
C LYS A 174 16.34 -4.15 4.34
N HIS A 175 16.22 -5.07 3.37
CA HIS A 175 17.05 -5.11 2.18
C HIS A 175 16.99 -3.81 1.36
N LEU A 176 15.92 -3.02 1.47
CA LEU A 176 15.75 -1.73 0.79
C LEU A 176 16.60 -0.61 1.38
N PHE A 177 17.12 -0.76 2.60
CA PHE A 177 17.72 0.32 3.37
C PHE A 177 19.23 0.15 3.59
N ILE A 178 19.93 1.26 3.78
CA ILE A 178 21.36 1.26 4.15
C ILE A 178 21.54 0.47 5.45
N ASN A 179 22.60 -0.34 5.51
CA ASN A 179 22.93 -1.22 6.65
C ASN A 179 21.82 -2.20 7.05
N GLU A 180 20.87 -2.49 6.16
CA GLU A 180 19.66 -3.26 6.49
C GLU A 180 18.85 -2.65 7.64
N ASN A 181 18.90 -1.33 7.80
CA ASN A 181 18.22 -0.60 8.88
C ASN A 181 17.02 0.19 8.34
N VAL A 182 15.79 -0.27 8.64
CA VAL A 182 14.55 0.35 8.13
C VAL A 182 14.30 1.78 8.62
N GLU A 183 15.08 2.28 9.58
CA GLU A 183 15.04 3.67 10.04
C GLU A 183 16.04 4.56 9.26
N GLU A 184 16.97 3.99 8.50
CA GLU A 184 17.92 4.73 7.66
C GLU A 184 17.32 5.12 6.29
N GLN A 185 18.14 5.73 5.44
CA GLN A 185 17.76 6.05 4.06
C GLN A 185 17.71 4.79 3.20
N LEU A 186 16.99 4.86 2.07
CA LEU A 186 17.03 3.81 1.07
C LEU A 186 18.45 3.61 0.56
N HIS A 187 18.83 2.35 0.33
CA HIS A 187 20.08 2.04 -0.32
C HIS A 187 20.06 2.61 -1.76
N PRO A 188 21.14 3.25 -2.27
CA PRO A 188 21.13 3.92 -3.58
C PRO A 188 20.69 3.05 -4.77
N GLN A 189 20.86 1.72 -4.65
CA GLN A 189 20.40 0.77 -5.66
C GLN A 189 18.88 0.75 -5.85
N PHE A 190 18.10 1.19 -4.85
CA PHE A 190 16.64 1.31 -4.91
C PHE A 190 16.19 2.75 -5.15
N SER A 191 17.02 3.58 -5.80
CA SER A 191 16.69 4.98 -6.13
C SER A 191 15.43 5.17 -6.99
N ALA A 192 14.96 4.11 -7.67
CA ALA A 192 13.68 4.12 -8.39
C ALA A 192 12.45 3.99 -7.47
N LEU A 193 12.64 3.60 -6.20
CA LEU A 193 11.59 3.58 -5.18
C LEU A 193 11.49 4.96 -4.55
N ASN A 194 10.38 5.67 -4.77
CA ASN A 194 10.21 7.03 -4.30
C ASN A 194 9.69 7.04 -2.86
N VAL A 195 10.38 7.76 -1.99
CA VAL A 195 9.99 8.00 -0.59
C VAL A 195 9.87 9.51 -0.36
N PRO A 196 8.87 10.00 0.39
CA PRO A 196 8.81 11.40 0.78
C PRO A 196 10.10 11.84 1.50
N GLN A 197 10.62 13.02 1.19
CA GLN A 197 11.83 13.54 1.84
C GLN A 197 11.62 13.83 3.32
N ASP A 198 10.38 14.09 3.72
CA ASP A 198 9.98 14.35 5.10
C ASP A 198 8.71 13.57 5.40
N ILE A 199 8.80 12.68 6.38
CA ILE A 199 7.73 11.79 6.83
C ILE A 199 6.63 12.53 7.61
N HIS A 200 6.88 13.78 8.03
CA HIS A 200 5.95 14.62 8.76
C HIS A 200 5.17 15.59 7.87
N TRP A 201 5.32 15.50 6.54
CA TRP A 201 4.56 16.33 5.62
C TRP A 201 3.05 16.22 5.86
N PRO A 202 2.32 17.36 5.81
CA PRO A 202 0.88 17.35 5.85
C PRO A 202 0.32 16.63 4.62
N PRO A 203 -0.90 16.06 4.68
CA PRO A 203 -1.41 15.21 3.62
C PRO A 203 -1.41 15.84 2.22
N HIS A 204 -1.78 17.11 2.08
CA HIS A 204 -1.76 17.82 0.79
C HIS A 204 -0.37 17.87 0.15
N LYS A 205 0.71 18.00 0.95
CA LYS A 205 2.08 17.98 0.42
C LYS A 205 2.49 16.59 -0.05
N VAL A 206 2.09 15.55 0.68
CA VAL A 206 2.40 14.18 0.26
C VAL A 206 1.59 13.82 -1.00
N LEU A 207 0.34 14.26 -1.12
CA LEU A 207 -0.44 14.10 -2.34
C LEU A 207 0.22 14.79 -3.53
N GLN A 208 0.60 16.06 -3.39
CA GLN A 208 1.30 16.79 -4.46
C GLN A 208 2.60 16.07 -4.86
N TRP A 209 3.40 15.65 -3.88
CA TRP A 209 4.63 14.88 -4.14
C TRP A 209 4.35 13.58 -4.93
N ALA A 210 3.31 12.84 -4.56
CA ALA A 210 2.96 11.60 -5.24
C ALA A 210 2.53 11.86 -6.69
N VAL A 211 1.72 12.91 -6.91
CA VAL A 211 1.29 13.33 -8.26
C VAL A 211 2.48 13.74 -9.11
N ASP A 212 3.42 14.51 -8.56
CA ASP A 212 4.65 14.87 -9.25
C ASP A 212 5.38 13.61 -9.71
N ARG A 213 5.54 12.61 -8.83
CA ARG A 213 6.21 11.33 -9.14
C ARG A 213 5.53 10.49 -10.21
N ILE A 214 4.22 10.64 -10.39
CA ILE A 214 3.44 9.91 -11.41
C ILE A 214 3.54 10.60 -12.77
N ASN A 215 3.78 11.91 -12.81
CA ASN A 215 3.78 12.74 -14.04
C ASN A 215 5.16 12.88 -14.71
N PHE A 216 6.15 12.03 -14.37
CA PHE A 216 7.51 12.08 -14.93
C PHE A 216 7.78 11.01 -15.98
#